data_AF-A0A1V4V177-F1
#
_entry.id   AF-A0A1V4V177-F1
#
_cell.length_a   1.000
_cell.length_b   1.000
_cell.length_c   1.000
_cell.angle_alpha   90.00
_cell.angle_beta   90.00
_cell.angle_gamma   90.00
#
_symmetry.space_group_name_H-M   'P 1'
#
loop_
_entity.id
_entity.type
_entity.pdbx_description
1 polymer ?
#
loop_
_entity_poly.entity_id
_entity_poly.type
_entity_poly.pdbx_seq_one_letter_code
_entity_poly.pdbx_strand_id
1 'polypeptide(L)'
;MITVGATDPEGTIFSMSSRGPTPDNRVKPDLVAVGVNVTSAKLGTLHGEEVMCGTSMAAPQVAGACAVILEKQPSLDPAGVKRSLLRSADDIGPSGPDNTFGYGSLNLSRAISLLEEDPDGPDVLSLSLSREEATVGDPVTIEAEVSGDVASVEAQIIGQDRDIRIPMGDIDGNGVYTGRWETRFWDPGDYTIKVDAMDPFGGVGSKARPIVVS
;
A
#
# COMPACT_ATOMS: atom_id res chain seq x y z
N MET A 1 -8.42 -3.53 2.45
CA MET A 1 -9.44 -2.73 3.16
C MET A 1 -9.03 -1.27 3.15
N ILE A 2 -10.00 -0.38 2.97
CA ILE A 2 -9.85 1.08 3.05
C ILE A 2 -10.64 1.56 4.26
N THR A 3 -9.99 2.23 5.20
CA THR A 3 -10.62 2.79 6.42
C THR A 3 -10.81 4.29 6.25
N VAL A 4 -12.00 4.80 6.56
CA VAL A 4 -12.40 6.18 6.24
C VAL A 4 -12.77 6.95 7.50
N GLY A 5 -12.12 8.08 7.74
CA GLY A 5 -12.52 9.06 8.76
C GLY A 5 -13.50 10.10 8.19
N ALA A 6 -14.08 10.93 9.06
CA ALA A 6 -15.07 11.92 8.69
C ALA A 6 -14.59 13.35 8.97
N THR A 7 -14.77 14.25 8.00
CA THR A 7 -14.64 15.71 8.19
C THR A 7 -15.98 16.40 8.02
N ASP A 8 -16.05 17.66 8.42
CA ASP A 8 -17.04 18.60 7.91
C ASP A 8 -16.66 19.12 6.51
N PRO A 9 -17.56 19.85 5.82
CA PRO A 9 -17.28 20.42 4.51
C PRO A 9 -16.10 21.40 4.48
N GLU A 10 -15.74 22.00 5.61
CA GLU A 10 -14.62 22.92 5.75
C GLU A 10 -13.27 22.19 5.95
N GLY A 11 -13.28 20.85 6.01
CA GLY A 11 -12.08 20.03 6.20
C GLY A 11 -11.67 19.86 7.66
N THR A 12 -12.50 20.27 8.61
CA THR A 12 -12.27 20.04 10.04
C THR A 12 -12.66 18.60 10.37
N ILE A 13 -11.78 17.90 11.10
CA ILE A 13 -12.05 16.54 11.54
C ILE A 13 -13.29 16.47 12.45
N PHE A 14 -14.21 15.54 12.15
CA PHE A 14 -15.38 15.30 12.98
C PHE A 14 -14.95 14.79 14.36
N SER A 15 -15.52 15.36 15.43
CA SER A 15 -15.10 15.06 16.81
C SER A 15 -15.22 13.58 17.17
N MET A 16 -16.23 12.89 16.65
CA MET A 16 -16.45 11.44 16.87
C MET A 16 -15.73 10.54 15.86
N SER A 17 -14.95 11.10 14.93
CA SER A 17 -14.12 10.28 14.03
C SER A 17 -13.01 9.62 14.85
N SER A 18 -12.96 8.29 14.80
CA SER A 18 -11.87 7.52 15.39
C SER A 18 -10.54 7.90 14.76
N ARG A 19 -9.47 7.78 15.55
CA ARG A 19 -8.10 8.08 15.17
C ARG A 19 -7.23 6.88 15.46
N GLY A 20 -6.21 6.69 14.64
CA GLY A 20 -5.14 5.74 14.91
C GLY A 20 -4.22 6.22 16.04
N PRO A 21 -3.06 5.56 16.21
CA PRO A 21 -2.61 4.42 15.41
C PRO A 21 -3.39 3.14 15.75
N THR A 22 -3.19 2.09 14.94
CA THR A 22 -3.57 0.74 15.35
C THR A 22 -2.67 0.22 16.47
N PRO A 23 -3.03 -0.87 17.18
CA PRO A 23 -2.16 -1.44 18.22
C PRO A 23 -0.76 -1.85 17.75
N ASP A 24 -0.60 -2.14 16.45
CA ASP A 24 0.67 -2.41 15.77
C ASP A 24 1.30 -1.16 15.11
N ASN A 25 0.89 0.03 15.54
CA ASN A 25 1.45 1.33 15.19
C ASN A 25 1.29 1.77 13.71
N ARG A 26 0.33 1.20 12.98
CA ARG A 26 0.02 1.65 11.60
C ARG A 26 -0.85 2.90 11.62
N VAL A 27 -0.61 3.76 10.62
CA VAL A 27 -1.42 4.96 10.38
C VAL A 27 -2.84 4.58 9.99
N LYS A 28 -3.82 5.10 10.75
CA LYS A 28 -5.25 4.98 10.48
C LYS A 28 -5.99 6.27 10.88
N PRO A 29 -7.06 6.68 10.17
CA PRO A 29 -7.66 6.06 8.97
C PRO A 29 -6.74 6.09 7.74
N ASP A 30 -7.15 5.49 6.63
CA ASP A 30 -6.36 5.56 5.39
C ASP A 30 -6.57 6.93 4.73
N LEU A 31 -7.81 7.42 4.68
CA LEU A 31 -8.14 8.78 4.25
C LEU A 31 -9.39 9.27 4.96
N VAL A 32 -9.77 10.53 4.73
CA VAL A 32 -11.04 11.09 5.20
C VAL A 32 -11.92 11.53 4.05
N ALA A 33 -13.22 11.63 4.30
CA ALA A 33 -14.20 12.24 3.39
C ALA A 33 -15.25 13.01 4.21
N VAL A 34 -16.10 13.78 3.53
CA VAL A 34 -17.14 14.57 4.19
C VAL A 34 -18.17 13.65 4.81
N GLY A 35 -18.24 13.67 6.14
CA GLY A 35 -19.17 12.84 6.91
C GLY A 35 -20.13 13.64 7.78
N VAL A 36 -20.03 14.96 7.84
CA VAL A 36 -20.90 15.83 8.65
C VAL A 36 -21.90 16.56 7.75
N ASN A 37 -23.14 16.69 8.23
CA ASN A 37 -24.24 17.34 7.52
C ASN A 37 -24.48 16.78 6.10
N VAL A 38 -24.32 15.46 5.94
CA VAL A 38 -24.50 14.80 4.65
C VAL A 38 -25.99 14.51 4.45
N THR A 39 -26.56 15.08 3.38
CA THR A 39 -27.94 14.81 2.97
C THR A 39 -27.98 13.53 2.15
N SER A 40 -28.87 12.60 2.50
CA SER A 40 -29.06 11.34 1.79
C SER A 40 -30.53 10.89 1.82
N ALA A 41 -30.84 9.83 1.05
CA ALA A 41 -32.20 9.29 0.96
C ALA A 41 -32.69 8.74 2.32
N LYS A 42 -33.93 9.06 2.67
CA LYS A 42 -34.56 8.64 3.92
C LYS A 42 -35.33 7.33 3.75
N LEU A 43 -35.00 6.33 4.58
CA LEU A 43 -35.68 5.05 4.60
C LEU A 43 -37.19 5.20 4.84
N GLY A 44 -38.00 4.45 4.10
CA GLY A 44 -39.46 4.45 4.25
C GLY A 44 -40.17 5.60 3.55
N THR A 45 -39.47 6.35 2.69
CA THR A 45 -40.04 7.44 1.90
C THR A 45 -39.69 7.27 0.42
N LEU A 46 -40.55 7.77 -0.47
CA LEU A 46 -40.28 7.72 -1.92
C LEU A 46 -39.31 8.82 -2.38
N HIS A 47 -39.38 9.99 -1.74
CA HIS A 47 -38.61 11.19 -2.10
C HIS A 47 -38.07 11.93 -0.87
N GLY A 48 -38.07 11.30 0.30
CA GLY A 48 -37.60 11.94 1.52
C GLY A 48 -36.08 11.91 1.61
N GLU A 49 -35.56 12.95 2.24
CA GLU A 49 -34.14 13.12 2.52
C GLU A 49 -33.93 13.27 4.02
N GLU A 50 -32.74 12.94 4.49
CA GLU A 50 -32.33 13.10 5.87
C GLU A 50 -30.87 13.56 5.92
N VAL A 51 -30.57 14.46 6.85
CA VAL A 51 -29.23 14.94 7.11
C VAL A 51 -28.63 14.14 8.27
N MET A 52 -27.52 13.47 8.01
CA MET A 52 -26.85 12.62 9.00
C MET A 52 -25.36 12.99 9.13
N CYS A 53 -24.78 12.59 10.25
CA CYS A 53 -23.35 12.79 10.56
C CYS A 53 -22.69 11.47 10.97
N GLY A 54 -21.49 11.22 10.47
CA GLY A 54 -20.64 10.11 10.92
C GLY A 54 -19.70 9.58 9.85
N THR A 55 -18.75 8.75 10.28
CA THR A 55 -17.91 7.96 9.37
C THR A 55 -18.74 7.00 8.50
N SER A 56 -19.93 6.60 8.96
CA SER A 56 -20.93 5.87 8.17
C SER A 56 -21.42 6.65 6.94
N MET A 57 -21.31 7.99 6.92
CA MET A 57 -21.65 8.83 5.76
C MET A 57 -20.42 9.09 4.88
N ALA A 58 -19.22 9.17 5.47
CA ALA A 58 -17.97 9.32 4.72
C ALA A 58 -17.59 8.03 3.96
N ALA A 59 -17.74 6.85 4.57
CA ALA A 59 -17.40 5.56 3.96
C ALA A 59 -18.10 5.28 2.61
N PRO A 60 -19.43 5.46 2.45
CA PRO A 60 -20.09 5.25 1.17
C PRO A 60 -19.69 6.27 0.10
N GLN A 61 -19.24 7.49 0.46
CA GLN A 61 -18.67 8.42 -0.52
C GLN A 61 -17.37 7.86 -1.12
N VAL A 62 -16.48 7.33 -0.28
CA VAL A 62 -15.24 6.67 -0.75
C VAL A 62 -15.57 5.40 -1.54
N ALA A 63 -16.60 4.63 -1.15
CA ALA A 63 -17.05 3.48 -1.93
C ALA A 63 -17.54 3.87 -3.34
N GLY A 64 -18.27 4.97 -3.46
CA GLY A 64 -18.66 5.54 -4.75
C GLY A 64 -17.44 5.98 -5.59
N ALA A 65 -16.45 6.61 -4.97
CA ALA A 65 -15.19 6.95 -5.63
C ALA A 65 -14.44 5.71 -6.13
N CYS A 66 -14.37 4.63 -5.34
CA CYS A 66 -13.83 3.34 -5.80
C CYS A 66 -14.56 2.82 -7.04
N ALA A 67 -15.89 2.93 -7.08
CA ALA A 67 -16.68 2.47 -8.22
C ALA A 67 -16.35 3.25 -9.50
N VAL A 68 -16.19 4.59 -9.41
CA VAL A 68 -15.80 5.43 -10.55
C VAL A 68 -14.37 5.09 -11.02
N ILE A 69 -13.44 4.86 -10.10
CA ILE A 69 -12.07 4.42 -10.44
C ILE A 69 -12.11 3.10 -11.20
N LEU A 70 -12.88 2.11 -10.72
CA LEU A 70 -13.01 0.81 -11.36
C LEU A 70 -13.77 0.87 -12.70
N GLU A 71 -14.72 1.80 -12.86
CA GLU A 71 -15.36 2.05 -14.15
C GLU A 71 -14.33 2.56 -15.18
N LYS A 72 -13.43 3.45 -14.77
CA LYS A 72 -12.39 4.01 -15.64
C LYS A 72 -11.26 3.02 -15.92
N GLN A 73 -10.84 2.22 -14.93
CA GLN A 73 -9.81 1.19 -15.09
C GLN A 73 -10.25 -0.14 -14.44
N PRO A 74 -10.98 -1.00 -15.18
CA PRO A 74 -11.53 -2.25 -14.66
C PRO A 74 -10.50 -3.32 -14.27
N SER A 75 -9.25 -3.19 -14.75
CA SER A 75 -8.18 -4.13 -14.46
C SER A 75 -7.49 -3.88 -13.11
N LEU A 76 -7.77 -2.74 -12.44
CA LEU A 76 -7.16 -2.47 -11.15
C LEU A 76 -7.59 -3.49 -10.11
N ASP A 77 -6.61 -4.01 -9.40
CA ASP A 77 -6.84 -4.81 -8.21
C ASP A 77 -7.18 -3.91 -7.00
N PRO A 78 -7.62 -4.50 -5.86
CA PRO A 78 -7.96 -3.71 -4.67
C PRO A 78 -6.81 -2.85 -4.13
N ALA A 79 -5.55 -3.26 -4.32
CA ALA A 79 -4.38 -2.49 -3.90
C ALA A 79 -4.18 -1.26 -4.80
N GLY A 80 -4.31 -1.41 -6.12
CA GLY A 80 -4.25 -0.32 -7.09
C GLY A 80 -5.35 0.71 -6.89
N VAL A 81 -6.59 0.29 -6.58
CA VAL A 81 -7.68 1.22 -6.24
C VAL A 81 -7.35 2.01 -4.97
N LYS A 82 -6.90 1.32 -3.92
CA LYS A 82 -6.50 1.98 -2.66
C LYS A 82 -5.38 2.99 -2.92
N ARG A 83 -4.32 2.59 -3.60
CA ARG A 83 -3.19 3.46 -3.94
C ARG A 83 -3.63 4.69 -4.74
N SER A 84 -4.51 4.51 -5.73
CA SER A 84 -5.05 5.62 -6.51
C SER A 84 -5.75 6.66 -5.62
N LEU A 85 -6.52 6.20 -4.63
CA LEU A 85 -7.17 7.09 -3.66
C LEU A 85 -6.18 7.78 -2.71
N LEU A 86 -5.16 7.08 -2.22
CA LEU A 86 -4.21 7.65 -1.27
C LEU A 86 -3.22 8.60 -1.92
N ARG A 87 -2.68 8.27 -3.10
CA ARG A 87 -1.78 9.14 -3.87
C ARG A 87 -2.46 10.44 -4.31
N SER A 88 -3.76 10.40 -4.50
CA SER A 88 -4.57 11.54 -4.91
C SER A 88 -5.21 12.30 -3.76
N ALA A 89 -5.10 11.85 -2.51
CA ALA A 89 -5.75 12.49 -1.37
C ALA A 89 -5.09 13.85 -1.06
N ASP A 90 -5.91 14.88 -0.83
CA ASP A 90 -5.45 16.22 -0.47
C ASP A 90 -4.92 16.21 0.96
N ASP A 91 -3.61 16.37 1.10
CA ASP A 91 -2.94 16.41 2.40
C ASP A 91 -3.45 17.61 3.20
N ILE A 92 -4.14 17.33 4.31
CA ILE A 92 -4.75 18.32 5.18
C ILE A 92 -4.33 18.06 6.61
N GLY A 93 -4.08 19.13 7.36
CA GLY A 93 -3.50 19.04 8.70
C GLY A 93 -1.97 19.02 8.67
N PRO A 94 -1.30 18.23 9.53
CA PRO A 94 0.15 18.04 9.50
C PRO A 94 0.58 17.46 8.15
N SER A 95 1.73 17.89 7.63
CA SER A 95 2.23 17.36 6.36
C SER A 95 2.58 15.88 6.47
N GLY A 96 2.12 15.11 5.48
CA GLY A 96 2.32 13.67 5.37
C GLY A 96 1.32 12.84 6.18
N PRO A 97 1.38 11.50 6.06
CA PRO A 97 0.37 10.63 6.66
C PRO A 97 0.30 10.75 8.19
N ASP A 98 -0.92 10.93 8.71
CA ASP A 98 -1.14 11.11 10.14
C ASP A 98 -2.35 10.31 10.68
N ASN A 99 -2.42 10.14 12.00
CA ASN A 99 -3.46 9.34 12.65
C ASN A 99 -4.86 10.02 12.72
N THR A 100 -4.99 11.24 12.21
CA THR A 100 -6.22 12.02 12.15
C THR A 100 -6.82 12.00 10.75
N PHE A 101 -6.05 12.41 9.75
CA PHE A 101 -6.52 12.55 8.37
C PHE A 101 -6.07 11.41 7.47
N GLY A 102 -5.23 10.50 7.96
CA GLY A 102 -4.64 9.46 7.13
C GLY A 102 -3.71 10.09 6.11
N TYR A 103 -3.91 9.76 4.84
CA TYR A 103 -3.21 10.38 3.71
C TYR A 103 -3.88 11.69 3.24
N GLY A 104 -4.97 12.13 3.89
CA GLY A 104 -5.67 13.36 3.57
C GLY A 104 -7.13 13.15 3.15
N SER A 105 -7.72 14.19 2.56
CA SER A 105 -9.12 14.20 2.11
C SER A 105 -9.27 13.58 0.72
N LEU A 106 -10.35 12.82 0.51
CA LEU A 106 -10.72 12.25 -0.79
C LEU A 106 -10.73 13.32 -1.89
N ASN A 107 -9.95 13.11 -2.96
CA ASN A 107 -9.99 13.91 -4.17
C ASN A 107 -10.08 13.01 -5.41
N LEU A 108 -11.32 12.70 -5.79
CA LEU A 108 -11.63 11.81 -6.91
C LEU A 108 -11.16 12.38 -8.26
N SER A 109 -11.20 13.71 -8.45
CA SER A 109 -10.74 14.33 -9.69
C SER A 109 -9.26 14.08 -9.93
N ARG A 110 -8.42 14.28 -8.90
CA ARG A 110 -6.99 13.97 -8.97
C ARG A 110 -6.76 12.47 -9.11
N ALA A 111 -7.56 11.62 -8.46
CA ALA A 111 -7.48 10.17 -8.62
C ALA A 111 -7.63 9.76 -10.08
N ILE A 112 -8.67 10.27 -10.77
CA ILE A 112 -8.96 9.95 -12.17
C ILE A 112 -7.85 10.45 -13.10
N SER A 113 -7.30 11.65 -12.87
CA SER A 113 -6.17 12.16 -13.67
C SER A 113 -4.92 11.28 -13.54
N LEU A 114 -4.61 10.82 -12.32
CA LEU A 114 -3.43 10.00 -12.06
C LEU A 114 -3.52 8.57 -12.62
N LEU A 115 -4.73 8.07 -12.94
CA LEU A 115 -4.90 6.78 -13.61
C LEU A 115 -4.35 6.76 -15.04
N GLU A 116 -4.18 7.92 -15.66
CA GLU A 116 -3.72 8.05 -17.05
C GLU A 116 -2.18 8.11 -17.15
N GLU A 117 -1.48 8.37 -16.05
CA GLU A 117 -0.03 8.61 -16.04
C GLU A 117 0.82 7.37 -15.67
N ASP A 118 0.41 6.59 -14.67
CA ASP A 118 1.03 5.30 -14.34
C ASP A 118 0.13 4.55 -13.32
N PRO A 119 -0.63 3.53 -13.76
CA PRO A 119 -1.62 2.86 -12.93
C PRO A 119 -1.03 1.77 -12.04
N ASP A 120 0.19 1.28 -12.31
CA ASP A 120 0.68 0.02 -11.74
C ASP A 120 1.61 0.23 -10.56
N GLY A 121 1.53 -0.72 -9.62
CA GLY A 121 2.25 -0.68 -8.36
C GLY A 121 3.73 -0.91 -8.55
N PRO A 122 4.49 -0.99 -7.46
CA PRO A 122 5.83 -1.50 -7.56
C PRO A 122 5.73 -2.93 -8.10
N ASP A 123 6.50 -3.27 -9.13
CA ASP A 123 6.56 -4.63 -9.66
C ASP A 123 8.00 -5.12 -9.73
N VAL A 124 8.21 -6.39 -9.37
CA VAL A 124 9.51 -7.05 -9.40
C VAL A 124 9.63 -7.78 -10.73
N LEU A 125 10.16 -7.07 -11.73
CA LEU A 125 10.28 -7.53 -13.11
C LEU A 125 11.17 -8.77 -13.22
N SER A 126 12.29 -8.78 -12.50
CA SER A 126 13.23 -9.90 -12.49
C SER A 126 13.80 -10.14 -11.10
N LEU A 127 14.20 -11.39 -10.85
CA LEU A 127 14.89 -11.82 -9.62
C LEU A 127 15.99 -12.79 -10.01
N SER A 128 17.23 -12.39 -9.77
CA SER A 128 18.41 -13.20 -10.03
C SER A 128 19.24 -13.38 -8.77
N LEU A 129 19.92 -14.53 -8.70
CA LEU A 129 20.80 -14.90 -7.61
C LEU A 129 22.18 -15.11 -8.22
N SER A 130 23.25 -14.74 -7.49
CA SER A 130 24.62 -14.96 -7.95
C SER A 130 24.97 -16.44 -8.17
N ARG A 131 24.13 -17.36 -7.67
CA ARG A 131 24.27 -18.80 -7.75
C ARG A 131 22.90 -19.49 -7.64
N GLU A 132 22.76 -20.66 -8.26
CA GLU A 132 21.52 -21.47 -8.19
C GLU A 132 21.49 -22.39 -6.98
N GLU A 133 22.66 -22.79 -6.49
CA GLU A 133 22.87 -23.56 -5.27
C GLU A 133 24.04 -22.92 -4.50
N ALA A 134 23.99 -22.99 -3.16
CA ALA A 134 25.05 -22.49 -2.29
C ALA A 134 25.60 -23.62 -1.41
N THR A 135 26.86 -23.50 -0.99
CA THR A 135 27.37 -24.28 0.15
C THR A 135 27.33 -23.41 1.39
N VAL A 136 27.08 -23.98 2.57
CA VAL A 136 27.12 -23.23 3.83
C VAL A 136 28.46 -22.49 3.95
N GLY A 137 28.38 -21.16 4.10
CA GLY A 137 29.55 -20.28 4.15
C GLY A 137 29.66 -19.35 2.95
N ASP A 138 29.09 -19.74 1.81
CA ASP A 138 29.15 -18.96 0.59
C ASP A 138 28.08 -17.86 0.57
N PRO A 139 28.45 -16.58 0.37
CA PRO A 139 27.47 -15.52 0.26
C PRO A 139 26.67 -15.64 -1.04
N VAL A 140 25.39 -15.30 -0.96
CA VAL A 140 24.47 -15.18 -2.10
C VAL A 140 24.14 -13.71 -2.30
N THR A 141 24.46 -13.17 -3.47
CA THR A 141 23.97 -11.85 -3.90
C THR A 141 22.60 -12.03 -4.54
N ILE A 142 21.67 -11.17 -4.16
CA ILE A 142 20.28 -11.13 -4.62
C ILE A 142 20.15 -9.84 -5.41
N GLU A 143 19.74 -9.93 -6.67
CA GLU A 143 19.49 -8.77 -7.52
C GLU A 143 18.07 -8.84 -8.05
N ALA A 144 17.35 -7.72 -7.97
CA ALA A 144 16.00 -7.61 -8.46
C ALA A 144 15.82 -6.31 -9.24
N GLU A 145 15.32 -6.42 -10.47
CA GLU A 145 14.88 -5.27 -11.25
C GLU A 145 13.45 -4.95 -10.84
N VAL A 146 13.24 -3.71 -10.40
CA VAL A 146 11.97 -3.23 -9.87
C VAL A 146 11.55 -2.00 -10.66
N SER A 147 10.26 -1.90 -10.97
CA SER A 147 9.65 -0.76 -11.65
C SER A 147 8.50 -0.18 -10.84
N GLY A 148 8.01 1.00 -11.25
CA GLY A 148 6.92 1.69 -10.60
C GLY A 148 7.35 2.59 -9.44
N ASP A 149 6.37 3.03 -8.65
CA ASP A 149 6.60 3.85 -7.45
C ASP A 149 7.08 2.96 -6.30
N VAL A 150 8.35 3.12 -5.89
CA VAL A 150 9.00 2.24 -4.90
C VAL A 150 9.48 3.06 -3.72
N ALA A 151 8.98 2.74 -2.52
CA ALA A 151 9.44 3.29 -1.26
C ALA A 151 10.51 2.41 -0.59
N SER A 152 10.39 1.08 -0.72
CA SER A 152 11.36 0.14 -0.16
C SER A 152 11.35 -1.19 -0.92
N VAL A 153 12.47 -1.90 -0.87
CA VAL A 153 12.61 -3.26 -1.38
C VAL A 153 13.30 -4.13 -0.34
N GLU A 154 12.73 -5.28 -0.03
CA GLU A 154 13.27 -6.24 0.94
C GLU A 154 13.34 -7.65 0.34
N ALA A 155 14.45 -8.35 0.56
CA ALA A 155 14.54 -9.79 0.33
C ALA A 155 14.20 -10.54 1.62
N GLN A 156 13.20 -11.42 1.56
CA GLN A 156 12.87 -12.37 2.60
C GLN A 156 13.54 -13.70 2.28
N ILE A 157 14.37 -14.18 3.21
CA ILE A 157 14.94 -15.51 3.15
C ILE A 157 14.05 -16.40 4.02
N ILE A 158 13.36 -17.33 3.38
CA ILE A 158 12.40 -18.22 4.03
C ILE A 158 13.01 -19.61 4.13
N GLY A 159 13.22 -20.08 5.35
CA GLY A 159 13.82 -21.37 5.65
C GLY A 159 12.88 -22.29 6.44
N GLN A 160 13.37 -23.45 6.85
CA GLN A 160 12.57 -24.40 7.65
C GLN A 160 12.33 -23.89 9.08
N ASP A 161 13.38 -23.34 9.72
CA ASP A 161 13.36 -22.98 11.13
C ASP A 161 13.39 -21.47 11.40
N ARG A 162 13.70 -20.66 10.37
CA ARG A 162 13.81 -19.21 10.52
C ARG A 162 13.64 -18.47 9.21
N ASP A 163 13.11 -17.25 9.34
CA ASP A 163 13.00 -16.28 8.26
C ASP A 163 13.72 -15.00 8.63
N ILE A 164 14.38 -14.37 7.66
CA ILE A 164 14.96 -13.03 7.85
C ILE A 164 14.54 -12.11 6.71
N ARG A 165 14.59 -10.80 6.98
CA ARG A 165 14.44 -9.77 5.96
C ARG A 165 15.74 -9.01 5.79
N ILE A 166 16.14 -8.79 4.55
CA ILE A 166 17.34 -8.09 4.15
C ILE A 166 16.89 -6.88 3.33
N PRO A 167 17.06 -5.65 3.83
CA PRO A 167 16.85 -4.45 3.02
C PRO A 167 17.74 -4.49 1.78
N MET A 168 17.17 -4.18 0.63
CA MET A 168 17.89 -4.09 -0.64
C MET A 168 18.06 -2.63 -1.04
N GLY A 169 19.18 -2.31 -1.69
CA GLY A 169 19.50 -0.95 -2.12
C GLY A 169 19.71 -0.86 -3.63
N ASP A 170 19.14 0.17 -4.24
CA ASP A 170 19.51 0.63 -5.58
C ASP A 170 20.63 1.68 -5.42
N ILE A 171 21.84 1.31 -5.82
CA ILE A 171 23.05 2.11 -5.55
C ILE A 171 23.25 3.17 -6.62
N ASP A 172 22.83 2.91 -7.86
CA ASP A 172 23.06 3.75 -9.03
C ASP A 172 21.78 4.38 -9.60
N GLY A 173 20.62 4.10 -9.01
CA GLY A 173 19.33 4.68 -9.38
C GLY A 173 18.77 4.12 -10.68
N ASN A 174 19.18 2.91 -11.06
CA ASN A 174 18.81 2.28 -12.32
C ASN A 174 17.58 1.35 -12.19
N GLY A 175 17.00 1.23 -10.99
CA GLY A 175 15.88 0.33 -10.69
C GLY A 175 16.32 -1.09 -10.30
N VAL A 176 17.61 -1.38 -10.22
CA VAL A 176 18.15 -2.68 -9.80
C VAL A 176 18.56 -2.62 -8.33
N TYR A 177 17.78 -3.32 -7.51
CA TYR A 177 18.01 -3.42 -6.08
C TYR A 177 18.90 -4.62 -5.79
N THR A 178 19.87 -4.42 -4.90
CA THR A 178 20.83 -5.45 -4.52
C THR A 178 20.78 -5.73 -3.02
N GLY A 179 20.85 -7.01 -2.66
CA GLY A 179 20.90 -7.50 -1.29
C GLY A 179 21.94 -8.61 -1.16
N ARG A 180 22.44 -8.85 0.05
CA ARG A 180 23.44 -9.90 0.31
C ARG A 180 23.04 -10.77 1.47
N TRP A 181 23.00 -12.07 1.23
CA TRP A 181 22.69 -13.08 2.22
C TRP A 181 23.94 -13.89 2.62
N GLU A 182 24.24 -13.90 3.92
CA GLU A 182 25.35 -14.65 4.50
C GLU A 182 24.88 -16.03 4.99
N THR A 183 25.09 -17.06 4.16
CA THR A 183 24.66 -18.45 4.44
C THR A 183 25.43 -19.11 5.57
N ARG A 184 26.60 -18.58 5.96
CA ARG A 184 27.47 -19.15 7.01
C ARG A 184 26.80 -19.37 8.37
N PHE A 185 25.68 -18.69 8.61
CA PHE A 185 24.91 -18.79 9.84
C PHE A 185 23.71 -19.72 9.73
N TRP A 186 23.52 -20.38 8.58
CA TRP A 186 22.35 -21.18 8.21
C TRP A 186 22.73 -22.65 8.06
N ASP A 187 21.75 -23.52 8.30
CA ASP A 187 21.90 -24.96 8.13
C ASP A 187 21.65 -25.36 6.66
N PRO A 188 22.21 -26.49 6.20
CA PRO A 188 21.88 -27.02 4.88
C PRO A 188 20.38 -27.31 4.74
N GLY A 189 19.81 -27.03 3.58
CA GLY A 189 18.39 -27.26 3.30
C GLY A 189 17.87 -26.45 2.12
N ASP A 190 16.56 -26.59 1.89
CA ASP A 190 15.83 -25.83 0.88
C ASP A 190 15.37 -24.49 1.44
N TYR A 191 15.64 -23.43 0.68
CA TYR A 191 15.24 -22.07 1.02
C TYR A 191 14.47 -21.43 -0.13
N THR A 192 13.62 -20.47 0.19
CA THR A 192 12.97 -19.60 -0.79
C THR A 192 13.40 -18.16 -0.54
N ILE A 193 13.91 -17.51 -1.59
CA ILE A 193 14.18 -16.07 -1.58
C ILE A 193 13.00 -15.38 -2.24
N LYS A 194 12.29 -14.56 -1.47
CA LYS A 194 11.17 -13.74 -1.95
C LYS A 194 11.57 -12.27 -1.86
N VAL A 195 11.57 -11.55 -2.97
CA VAL A 195 11.76 -10.11 -2.98
C VAL A 195 10.40 -9.43 -3.01
N ASP A 196 10.20 -8.49 -2.08
CA ASP A 196 9.02 -7.65 -1.96
C ASP A 196 9.42 -6.19 -2.18
N ALA A 197 8.85 -5.55 -3.19
CA ALA A 197 8.94 -4.12 -3.42
C ALA A 197 7.64 -3.46 -2.95
N MET A 198 7.73 -2.40 -2.15
CA MET A 198 6.60 -1.73 -1.53
C MET A 198 6.56 -0.25 -1.93
N ASP A 199 5.36 0.26 -2.22
CA ASP A 199 5.13 1.67 -2.50
C ASP A 199 4.76 2.45 -1.22
N PRO A 200 4.78 3.80 -1.26
CA PRO A 200 4.42 4.61 -0.10
C PRO A 200 3.00 4.39 0.43
N PHE A 201 2.12 3.76 -0.34
CA PHE A 201 0.69 3.60 -0.07
C PHE A 201 0.31 2.17 0.36
N GLY A 202 1.31 1.28 0.49
CA GLY A 202 1.17 -0.10 0.94
C GLY A 202 0.82 -1.10 -0.15
N GLY A 203 0.92 -0.74 -1.43
CA GLY A 203 0.95 -1.72 -2.52
C GLY A 203 2.30 -2.46 -2.54
N VAL A 204 2.26 -3.74 -2.93
CA VAL A 204 3.43 -4.63 -2.90
C VAL A 204 3.50 -5.44 -4.19
N GLY A 205 4.65 -5.39 -4.86
CA GLY A 205 5.05 -6.31 -5.92
C GLY A 205 6.00 -7.36 -5.36
N SER A 206 5.87 -8.61 -5.81
CA SER A 206 6.65 -9.71 -5.25
C SER A 206 7.11 -10.70 -6.30
N LYS A 207 8.32 -11.23 -6.14
CA LYS A 207 8.82 -12.37 -6.91
C LYS A 207 9.62 -13.30 -6.01
N ALA A 208 9.50 -14.60 -6.22
CA ALA A 208 10.19 -15.60 -5.40
C ALA A 208 10.95 -16.60 -6.25
N ARG A 209 12.06 -17.10 -5.70
CA ARG A 209 12.91 -18.12 -6.33
C ARG A 209 13.47 -19.08 -5.26
N PRO A 210 13.43 -20.41 -5.50
CA PRO A 210 14.05 -21.37 -4.59
C PRO A 210 15.58 -21.38 -4.74
N ILE A 211 16.27 -21.79 -3.68
CA ILE A 211 17.71 -22.06 -3.65
C ILE A 211 18.01 -23.18 -2.66
N VAL A 212 18.92 -24.09 -3.01
CA VAL A 212 19.40 -25.15 -2.12
C VAL A 212 20.71 -24.71 -1.49
N VAL A 213 20.82 -24.90 -0.17
CA VAL A 213 22.07 -24.72 0.57
C VAL A 213 22.57 -26.09 1.03
N SER A 214 23.81 -26.45 0.66
CA SER A 214 24.46 -27.74 0.93
C SER A 214 25.59 -27.67 1.94
#